data_AF-A0A7Y4SXQ9-F1
#
_entry.id   AF-A0A7Y4SXQ9-F1
#
_cell.length_a   1.000
_cell.length_b   1.000
_cell.length_c   1.000
_cell.angle_alpha   90.00
_cell.angle_beta   90.00
_cell.angle_gamma   90.00
#
_symmetry.space_group_name_H-M   'P 1'
#
loop_
_entity.id
_entity.type
_entity.pdbx_description
1 polymer ?
#
loop_
_entity_poly.entity_id
_entity_poly.type
_entity_poly.pdbx_seq_one_letter_code
_entity_poly.pdbx_strand_id
1 'polypeptide(L)'
;ARRERGARASFFGGLRSAADVATNALALRCESPTMKTTLLVLPLALLIAFGTAYIDAGQDEVQPAVLLLFIAGALFAYFDSRRAWLWWLVLGSSIPCARVWMDLHGQGGYQGPFFATFLAFLPAGFGTLLGFGLRVMRGRKPSAGAPA
;
A
#
# COMPACT_ATOMS: atom_id res chain seq x y z
N ALA A 1 -1.98 23.47 43.09
CA ALA A 1 -1.62 22.04 43.23
C ALA A 1 -2.78 21.05 43.06
N ARG A 2 -3.95 21.17 43.73
CA ARG A 2 -5.06 20.18 43.58
C ARG A 2 -5.78 20.20 42.22
N ARG A 3 -5.89 21.36 41.55
CA ARG A 3 -6.56 21.48 40.23
C ARG A 3 -5.79 20.82 39.08
N GLU A 4 -4.45 20.78 39.13
CA GLU A 4 -3.63 20.23 38.04
C GLU A 4 -3.64 18.68 37.99
N ARG A 5 -3.88 18.01 39.13
CA ARG A 5 -3.98 16.55 39.16
C ARG A 5 -5.25 16.02 38.46
N GLY A 6 -6.34 16.78 38.51
CA GLY A 6 -7.61 16.41 37.86
C GLY A 6 -7.55 16.48 36.33
N ALA A 7 -6.87 17.49 35.79
CA ALA A 7 -6.71 17.66 34.34
C ALA A 7 -5.90 16.51 33.69
N ARG A 8 -4.83 16.07 34.36
CA ARG A 8 -4.04 14.92 33.91
C ARG A 8 -4.85 13.62 33.93
N ALA A 9 -5.62 13.36 34.99
CA ALA A 9 -6.45 12.16 35.10
C ALA A 9 -7.55 12.08 34.01
N SER A 10 -8.18 13.21 33.70
CA SER A 10 -9.18 13.32 32.62
C SER A 10 -8.57 13.05 31.24
N PHE A 11 -7.39 13.60 30.97
CA PHE A 11 -6.67 13.39 29.71
C PHE A 11 -6.29 11.91 29.49
N PHE A 12 -5.74 11.25 30.52
CA PHE A 12 -5.42 9.81 30.43
C PHE A 12 -6.67 8.92 30.32
N GLY A 13 -7.79 9.32 30.91
CA GLY A 13 -9.08 8.65 30.74
C GLY A 13 -9.60 8.73 29.30
N GLY A 14 -9.50 9.91 28.68
CA GLY A 14 -9.86 10.11 27.27
C GLY A 14 -9.00 9.30 26.31
N LEU A 15 -7.69 9.21 26.58
CA LEU A 15 -6.74 8.42 25.79
C LEU A 15 -7.03 6.91 25.84
N ARG A 16 -7.39 6.38 27.01
CA ARG A 16 -7.81 4.98 27.15
C ARG A 16 -9.12 4.70 26.42
N SER A 17 -10.11 5.59 26.56
CA SER A 17 -11.39 5.46 25.84
C SER A 17 -11.20 5.48 24.33
N ALA A 18 -10.33 6.36 23.81
CA ALA A 18 -10.00 6.40 22.39
C ALA A 18 -9.28 5.12 21.92
N ALA A 19 -8.35 4.60 22.73
CA ALA A 19 -7.67 3.34 22.45
C ALA A 19 -8.66 2.16 22.44
N ASP A 20 -9.56 2.07 23.40
CA ASP A 20 -10.56 1.01 23.48
C ASP A 20 -11.54 1.07 22.29
N VAL A 21 -11.95 2.27 21.87
CA VAL A 21 -12.77 2.45 20.65
C VAL A 21 -11.99 2.06 19.40
N ALA A 22 -10.72 2.43 19.28
CA ALA A 22 -9.88 2.03 18.15
C ALA A 22 -9.71 0.50 18.10
N THR A 23 -9.47 -0.13 19.25
CA THR A 23 -9.27 -1.58 19.36
C THR A 23 -10.56 -2.34 19.08
N ASN A 24 -11.70 -1.88 19.59
CA ASN A 24 -13.01 -2.48 19.32
C ASN A 24 -13.46 -2.25 17.86
N ALA A 25 -13.20 -1.08 17.29
CA ALA A 25 -13.48 -0.82 15.88
C ALA A 25 -12.59 -1.66 14.95
N LEU A 26 -11.31 -1.85 15.32
CA LEU A 26 -10.41 -2.76 14.61
C LEU A 26 -10.83 -4.23 14.77
N ALA A 27 -11.25 -4.64 15.97
CA ALA A 27 -11.71 -5.99 16.26
C ALA A 27 -13.01 -6.34 15.50
N LEU A 28 -14.01 -5.45 15.53
CA LEU A 28 -15.28 -5.62 14.82
C LEU A 28 -15.12 -5.69 13.30
N ARG A 29 -14.14 -4.98 12.74
CA ARG A 29 -13.88 -5.03 11.30
C ARG A 29 -12.99 -6.21 10.88
N CYS A 30 -12.28 -6.84 11.82
CA CYS A 30 -11.45 -8.01 11.54
C CYS A 30 -12.23 -9.33 11.38
N GLU A 31 -13.55 -9.35 11.57
CA GLU A 31 -14.35 -10.59 11.40
C GLU A 31 -14.41 -11.08 9.95
N SER A 32 -14.14 -10.20 8.96
CA SER A 32 -13.98 -10.63 7.58
C SER A 32 -12.57 -11.19 7.36
N PRO A 33 -12.41 -12.47 6.95
CA PRO A 33 -11.10 -13.05 6.66
C PRO A 33 -10.28 -12.23 5.67
N THR A 34 -10.97 -11.57 4.73
CA THR A 34 -10.34 -10.68 3.75
C THR A 34 -9.75 -9.40 4.35
N MET A 35 -10.26 -8.91 5.48
CA MET A 35 -9.73 -7.70 6.10
C MET A 35 -8.44 -7.96 6.88
N LYS A 36 -8.33 -9.13 7.53
CA LYS A 36 -7.10 -9.56 8.22
C LYS A 36 -5.92 -9.65 7.25
N THR A 37 -6.12 -10.25 6.08
CA THR A 37 -5.05 -10.36 5.06
C THR A 37 -4.59 -8.98 4.61
N THR A 38 -5.50 -8.06 4.28
CA THR A 38 -5.09 -6.71 3.86
C THR A 38 -4.38 -5.95 4.97
N LEU A 39 -4.83 -6.03 6.22
CA LEU A 39 -4.15 -5.36 7.34
C LEU A 39 -2.73 -5.87 7.57
N LEU A 40 -2.45 -7.15 7.30
CA LEU A 40 -1.11 -7.73 7.40
C LEU A 40 -0.23 -7.38 6.18
N VAL A 41 -0.84 -7.32 4.99
CA VAL A 41 -0.14 -7.12 3.72
C VAL A 41 0.12 -5.64 3.43
N LEU A 42 -0.74 -4.75 3.93
CA LEU A 42 -0.63 -3.30 3.70
C LEU A 42 0.67 -2.69 4.25
N PRO A 43 1.12 -2.97 5.49
CA PRO A 43 2.41 -2.48 5.98
C PRO A 43 3.57 -2.91 5.10
N LEU A 44 3.55 -4.14 4.58
CA LEU A 44 4.56 -4.64 3.65
C LEU A 44 4.50 -3.90 2.30
N ALA A 45 3.29 -3.64 1.79
CA ALA A 45 3.11 -2.85 0.56
C ALA A 45 3.62 -1.42 0.74
N LEU A 46 3.35 -0.79 1.89
CA LEU A 46 3.86 0.54 2.22
C LEU A 46 5.39 0.56 2.38
N LEU A 47 5.97 -0.48 2.99
CA LEU A 47 7.43 -0.61 3.10
C LEU A 47 8.09 -0.73 1.72
N ILE A 48 7.52 -1.54 0.82
CA ILE A 48 8.00 -1.67 -0.55
C ILE A 48 7.81 -0.36 -1.31
N ALA A 49 6.64 0.29 -1.20
CA ALA A 49 6.38 1.59 -1.81
C ALA A 49 7.43 2.63 -1.39
N PHE A 50 7.72 2.73 -0.10
CA PHE A 50 8.76 3.63 0.42
C PHE A 50 10.15 3.25 -0.09
N GLY A 51 10.48 1.95 -0.08
CA GLY A 51 11.75 1.45 -0.61
C GLY A 51 11.94 1.76 -2.09
N THR A 52 10.90 1.58 -2.91
CA THR A 52 10.93 1.95 -4.34
C THR A 52 11.21 3.44 -4.50
N ALA A 53 10.50 4.30 -3.77
CA ALA A 53 10.68 5.74 -3.89
C ALA A 53 12.08 6.19 -3.42
N TYR A 54 12.63 5.53 -2.39
CA TYR A 54 14.00 5.77 -1.94
C TYR A 54 15.04 5.37 -3.00
N ILE A 55 14.85 4.22 -3.65
CA ILE A 55 15.73 3.78 -4.75
C ILE A 55 15.63 4.75 -5.92
N ASP A 56 14.42 5.12 -6.32
CA ASP A 56 14.17 6.02 -7.45
C ASP A 56 14.76 7.42 -7.22
N ALA A 57 14.68 7.96 -6.00
CA ALA A 57 15.29 9.25 -5.65
C ALA A 57 16.83 9.21 -5.56
N GLY A 58 17.42 8.02 -5.40
CA GLY A 58 18.85 7.83 -5.20
C GLY A 58 19.61 7.31 -6.43
N GLN A 59 18.93 7.14 -7.57
CA GLN A 59 19.52 6.59 -8.80
C GLN A 59 19.22 7.50 -9.98
N ASP A 60 20.15 7.58 -10.94
CA ASP A 60 19.92 8.28 -12.21
C ASP A 60 19.07 7.44 -13.19
N GLU A 61 18.95 6.14 -12.91
CA GLU A 61 18.22 5.16 -13.69
C GLU A 61 16.84 4.85 -13.08
N VAL A 62 15.79 4.88 -13.91
CA VAL A 62 14.40 4.57 -13.51
C VAL A 62 14.08 3.07 -13.50
N GLN A 63 14.90 2.26 -14.17
CA GLN A 63 14.67 0.82 -14.41
C GLN A 63 14.51 0.01 -13.12
N PRO A 64 15.31 0.22 -12.05
CA PRO A 64 15.16 -0.55 -10.81
C PRO A 64 13.81 -0.30 -10.12
N ALA A 65 13.37 0.97 -10.07
CA ALA A 65 12.09 1.35 -9.50
C ALA A 65 10.92 0.77 -10.31
N VAL A 66 10.99 0.88 -11.64
CA VAL A 66 10.01 0.30 -12.57
C VAL A 66 9.87 -1.21 -12.37
N LEU A 67 10.99 -1.93 -12.29
CA LEU A 67 10.98 -3.39 -12.09
C LEU A 67 10.38 -3.77 -10.73
N LEU A 68 10.75 -3.04 -9.67
CA LEU A 68 10.24 -3.31 -8.32
C LEU A 68 8.73 -3.05 -8.23
N LEU A 69 8.23 -1.95 -8.80
CA LEU A 69 6.79 -1.66 -8.89
C LEU A 69 6.04 -2.74 -9.65
N PHE A 70 6.59 -3.20 -10.78
CA PHE A 70 5.99 -4.24 -11.60
C PHE A 70 5.90 -5.57 -10.84
N ILE A 71 7.01 -6.04 -10.26
CA ILE A 71 7.04 -7.32 -9.52
C ILE A 71 6.16 -7.25 -8.28
N ALA A 72 6.25 -6.17 -7.49
CA ALA A 72 5.44 -6.00 -6.29
C ALA A 72 3.94 -5.95 -6.65
N GLY A 73 3.57 -5.19 -7.67
CA GLY A 73 2.20 -5.13 -8.17
C GLY A 73 1.67 -6.51 -8.55
N ALA A 74 2.46 -7.29 -9.29
CA ALA A 74 2.12 -8.65 -9.67
C ALA A 74 1.94 -9.57 -8.46
N LEU A 75 2.85 -9.55 -7.49
CA LEU A 75 2.76 -10.39 -6.30
C LEU A 75 1.53 -10.03 -5.44
N PHE A 76 1.33 -8.76 -5.13
CA PHE A 76 0.19 -8.35 -4.29
C PHE A 76 -1.14 -8.64 -4.96
N ALA A 77 -1.30 -8.36 -6.26
CA ALA A 77 -2.53 -8.67 -6.99
C ALA A 77 -2.73 -10.18 -7.20
N TYR A 78 -1.66 -10.98 -7.26
CA TYR A 78 -1.77 -12.43 -7.31
C TYR A 78 -2.32 -13.01 -6.00
N PHE A 79 -1.81 -12.54 -4.84
CA PHE A 79 -2.24 -13.01 -3.53
C PHE A 79 -3.59 -12.43 -3.07
N ASP A 80 -3.88 -11.18 -3.40
CA ASP A 80 -5.15 -10.50 -3.09
C ASP A 80 -5.73 -9.81 -4.33
N SER A 81 -6.26 -10.64 -5.24
CA SER A 81 -6.84 -10.21 -6.53
C SER A 81 -8.09 -9.36 -6.39
N ARG A 82 -8.85 -9.49 -5.29
CA ARG A 82 -10.05 -8.68 -5.03
C ARG A 82 -9.71 -7.20 -4.82
N ARG A 83 -8.49 -6.92 -4.35
CA ARG A 83 -8.00 -5.57 -4.06
C ARG A 83 -6.82 -5.19 -4.94
N ALA A 84 -6.68 -5.80 -6.12
CA ALA A 84 -5.62 -5.47 -7.08
C ALA A 84 -5.53 -3.96 -7.38
N TRP A 85 -6.69 -3.29 -7.48
CA TRP A 85 -6.77 -1.84 -7.67
C TRP A 85 -6.14 -1.05 -6.50
N LEU A 86 -6.28 -1.53 -5.25
CA LEU A 86 -5.69 -0.87 -4.08
C LEU A 86 -4.16 -0.95 -4.15
N TRP A 87 -3.62 -2.12 -4.50
CA TRP A 87 -2.18 -2.31 -4.64
C TRP A 87 -1.58 -1.47 -5.74
N TRP A 88 -2.32 -1.30 -6.85
CA TRP A 88 -1.94 -0.38 -7.92
C TRP A 88 -1.84 1.05 -7.38
N LEU A 89 -2.85 1.54 -6.65
CA LEU A 89 -2.84 2.88 -6.10
C LEU A 89 -1.73 3.09 -5.05
N VAL A 90 -1.54 2.14 -4.13
CA VAL A 90 -0.53 2.23 -3.06
C VAL A 90 0.89 2.24 -3.65
N LEU A 91 1.17 1.37 -4.62
CA LEU A 91 2.49 1.32 -5.24
C LEU A 91 2.70 2.48 -6.22
N GLY A 92 1.71 2.80 -7.05
CA GLY A 92 1.80 3.88 -8.03
C GLY A 92 1.92 5.27 -7.39
N SER A 93 1.29 5.51 -6.24
CA SER A 93 1.38 6.77 -5.52
C SER A 93 2.72 6.99 -4.79
N SER A 94 3.54 5.94 -4.66
CA SER A 94 4.81 6.02 -3.92
C SER A 94 5.73 7.13 -4.39
N ILE A 95 5.97 7.23 -5.69
CA ILE A 95 6.86 8.21 -6.32
C ILE A 95 6.32 9.65 -6.22
N PRO A 96 5.08 9.98 -6.63
CA PRO A 96 4.55 11.34 -6.45
C PRO A 96 4.46 11.75 -4.98
N CYS A 97 4.13 10.84 -4.07
CA CYS A 97 4.12 11.14 -2.63
C CYS A 97 5.53 11.42 -2.10
N ALA A 98 6.54 10.66 -2.54
CA ALA A 98 7.92 10.91 -2.17
C ALA A 98 8.43 12.25 -2.72
N ARG A 99 8.09 12.60 -3.95
CA ARG A 99 8.38 13.93 -4.51
C ARG A 99 7.83 15.05 -3.63
N VAL A 100 6.54 14.99 -3.29
CA VAL A 100 5.89 15.98 -2.41
C VAL A 100 6.59 16.05 -1.05
N TRP A 101 6.93 14.89 -0.47
CA TRP A 101 7.65 14.82 0.79
C TRP A 101 9.02 15.51 0.71
N MET A 102 9.79 15.24 -0.34
CA MET A 102 11.11 15.83 -0.55
C MET A 102 11.05 17.34 -0.78
N ASP A 103 10.07 17.80 -1.57
CA ASP A 103 9.85 19.22 -1.83
C ASP A 103 9.49 19.99 -0.53
N LEU A 104 8.67 19.39 0.33
CA LEU A 104 8.32 19.96 1.64
C LEU A 104 9.51 20.04 2.61
N HIS A 105 10.51 19.17 2.46
CA HIS A 105 11.69 19.10 3.33
C HIS A 105 12.95 19.70 2.69
N GLY A 106 12.84 20.33 1.52
CA GLY A 106 13.97 20.95 0.83
C GLY A 106 15.04 19.96 0.33
N GLN A 107 14.67 18.69 0.13
CA GLN A 107 15.58 17.66 -0.38
C GLN A 107 15.46 17.65 -1.92
N GLY A 108 16.44 18.20 -2.64
CA GLY A 108 16.40 18.40 -4.09
C GLY A 108 16.52 17.15 -4.97
N GLY A 109 15.89 16.02 -4.61
CA GLY A 109 16.16 14.72 -5.24
C GLY A 109 15.55 14.49 -6.61
N TYR A 110 14.38 15.07 -6.91
CA TYR A 110 13.72 14.85 -8.20
C TYR A 110 13.93 16.02 -9.15
N GLN A 111 14.50 15.73 -10.31
CA GLN A 111 14.66 16.67 -11.41
C GLN A 111 13.56 16.41 -12.46
N GLY A 112 12.88 17.46 -12.92
CA GLY A 112 11.86 17.35 -13.97
C GLY A 112 10.42 17.67 -13.54
N PRO A 113 9.47 17.56 -14.48
CA PRO A 113 8.09 17.95 -14.25
C PRO A 113 7.38 16.99 -13.30
N PHE A 114 6.58 17.54 -12.37
CA PHE A 114 5.79 16.76 -11.41
C PHE A 114 4.91 15.69 -12.09
N PHE A 115 4.37 15.98 -13.27
CA PHE A 115 3.54 15.00 -13.99
C PHE A 115 4.30 13.72 -14.37
N ALA A 116 5.62 13.76 -14.53
CA ALA A 116 6.41 12.58 -14.87
C ALA A 116 6.40 11.53 -13.74
N THR A 117 6.22 11.92 -12.48
CA THR A 117 6.15 10.96 -11.36
C THR A 117 4.91 10.06 -11.44
N PHE A 118 3.86 10.48 -12.13
CA PHE A 118 2.67 9.65 -12.35
C PHE A 118 2.92 8.50 -13.35
N LEU A 119 4.04 8.51 -14.08
CA LEU A 119 4.42 7.36 -14.92
C LEU A 119 4.65 6.10 -14.08
N ALA A 120 4.94 6.23 -12.78
CA ALA A 120 5.03 5.12 -11.82
C ALA A 120 3.76 4.25 -11.75
N PHE A 121 2.60 4.82 -12.08
CA PHE A 121 1.34 4.06 -12.12
C PHE A 121 1.33 3.04 -13.25
N LEU A 122 2.08 3.24 -14.34
CA LEU A 122 2.11 2.30 -15.46
C LEU A 122 2.72 0.95 -15.06
N PRO A 123 3.98 0.85 -14.57
CA PRO A 123 4.55 -0.43 -14.18
C PRO A 123 3.81 -1.07 -13.01
N ALA A 124 3.37 -0.29 -12.02
CA ALA A 124 2.53 -0.81 -10.93
C ALA A 124 1.22 -1.40 -11.47
N GLY A 125 0.56 -0.69 -12.39
CA GLY A 125 -0.67 -1.12 -13.05
C GLY A 125 -0.48 -2.40 -13.86
N PHE A 126 0.52 -2.45 -14.74
CA PHE A 126 0.83 -3.65 -15.52
C PHE A 126 1.17 -4.84 -14.65
N GLY A 127 1.97 -4.64 -13.60
CA GLY A 127 2.26 -5.65 -12.60
C GLY A 127 0.97 -6.20 -11.99
N THR A 128 0.11 -5.32 -11.45
CA THR A 128 -1.15 -5.75 -10.82
C THR A 128 -2.09 -6.48 -11.77
N LEU A 129 -2.20 -6.03 -13.02
CA LEU A 129 -2.99 -6.72 -14.06
C LEU A 129 -2.44 -8.12 -14.34
N LEU A 130 -1.12 -8.27 -14.46
CA LEU A 130 -0.47 -9.57 -14.65
C LEU A 130 -0.76 -10.50 -13.47
N GLY A 131 -0.53 -10.04 -12.25
CA GLY A 131 -0.81 -10.82 -11.03
C GLY A 131 -2.26 -11.27 -10.93
N PHE A 132 -3.19 -10.36 -11.19
CA PHE A 132 -4.62 -10.63 -11.24
C PHE A 132 -4.95 -11.68 -12.31
N GLY A 133 -4.46 -11.49 -13.55
CA GLY A 133 -4.68 -12.41 -14.67
C GLY A 133 -4.20 -13.83 -14.38
N LEU A 134 -2.98 -13.96 -13.84
CA LEU A 134 -2.41 -15.26 -13.44
C LEU A 134 -3.27 -15.94 -12.36
N ARG A 135 -3.79 -15.17 -11.39
CA ARG A 135 -4.66 -15.71 -10.33
C ARG A 135 -5.98 -16.22 -10.89
N VAL A 136 -6.59 -15.50 -11.84
CA VAL A 136 -7.82 -15.88 -12.52
C VAL A 136 -7.61 -17.14 -13.36
N MET A 137 -6.54 -17.21 -14.14
CA MET A 137 -6.20 -18.40 -14.95
C MET A 137 -6.02 -19.64 -14.09
N ARG A 138 -5.33 -19.54 -12.95
CA ARG A 138 -5.15 -20.67 -12.01
C ARG A 138 -6.47 -21.11 -11.35
N GLY A 139 -7.43 -20.19 -11.19
CA GLY A 139 -8.75 -20.49 -10.62
C GLY A 139 -9.69 -21.23 -11.59
N ARG A 140 -9.46 -21.10 -12.90
CA ARG A 140 -10.18 -21.87 -13.92
C ARG A 140 -9.62 -23.29 -13.97
N LYS A 141 -10.06 -24.16 -13.05
CA LYS A 141 -9.92 -25.61 -13.29
C LYS A 141 -10.70 -25.94 -14.57
N PRO A 142 -10.09 -26.61 -15.57
CA PRO A 142 -10.85 -27.14 -16.69
C PRO A 142 -11.91 -28.07 -16.12
N SER A 143 -13.18 -27.83 -16.43
CA SER A 143 -14.25 -28.79 -16.15
C SER A 143 -13.92 -30.04 -16.93
N ALA A 144 -13.30 -31.02 -16.27
CA ALA A 144 -13.05 -32.33 -16.84
C ALA A 144 -14.41 -32.98 -17.12
N GLY A 145 -14.81 -33.02 -18.40
CA GLY A 145 -15.99 -33.73 -18.87
C GLY A 145 -17.22 -32.85 -19.12
N ALA A 146 -17.25 -32.16 -20.25
CA ALA A 146 -18.49 -32.05 -21.01
C ALA A 146 -18.43 -33.13 -22.10
N PRO A 147 -19.19 -34.24 -21.98
CA PRO A 147 -19.29 -35.21 -23.07
C PRO A 147 -19.98 -34.57 -24.28
N ALA A 148 -19.45 -34.86 -25.46
CA ALA A 148 -20.05 -34.54 -26.76
C ALA A 148 -21.26 -35.45 -27.05
#